data_AF-A0A7X6YUZ8-F1
#
_entry.id   AF-A0A7X6YUZ8-F1
#
_cell.length_a   1.000
_cell.length_b   1.000
_cell.length_c   1.000
_cell.angle_alpha   90.00
_cell.angle_beta   90.00
_cell.angle_gamma   90.00
#
_symmetry.space_group_name_H-M   'P 1'
#
loop_
_entity.id
_entity.type
_entity.pdbx_description
1 polymer ?
#
loop_
_entity_poly.entity_id
_entity_poly.type
_entity_poly.pdbx_seq_one_letter_code
_entity_poly.pdbx_strand_id
1 'polypeptide(L)'
;MSGNLFAGIGEGKRDEGLLTTLAKRPGVHIERIVSTGQASPPGFWYDQDWGEWVVLLSGAALLRFADEDEPRHLGPGDWVDIPAHCRHRVEW
;
A
#
# COMPACT_ATOMS: atom_id res chain seq x y z
N MET A 1 2.65 21.40 -5.94
CA MET A 1 3.88 20.57 -5.90
C MET A 1 3.76 19.53 -7.00
N SER A 2 4.85 19.20 -7.68
CA SER A 2 4.91 18.19 -8.74
C SER A 2 6.17 17.36 -8.56
N GLY A 3 6.14 16.10 -9.00
CA GLY A 3 7.26 15.17 -8.88
C GLY A 3 7.06 13.94 -9.76
N ASN A 4 7.98 12.97 -9.67
CA ASN A 4 7.90 11.70 -10.37
C ASN A 4 7.83 10.56 -9.32
N LEU A 5 6.81 9.71 -9.40
CA LEU A 5 6.59 8.62 -8.44
C LEU A 5 7.74 7.61 -8.44
N PHE A 6 8.43 7.46 -9.57
CA PHE A 6 9.56 6.54 -9.75
C PHE A 6 10.93 7.15 -9.41
N ALA A 7 11.00 8.46 -9.10
CA ALA A 7 12.27 9.09 -8.74
C ALA A 7 12.76 8.62 -7.36
N GLY A 8 14.07 8.35 -7.27
CA GLY A 8 14.76 7.94 -6.03
C GLY A 8 14.50 6.50 -5.60
N ILE A 9 13.87 5.67 -6.44
CA ILE A 9 13.72 4.23 -6.17
C ILE A 9 15.11 3.57 -6.25
N GLY A 10 15.56 2.97 -5.14
CA GLY A 10 16.86 2.30 -5.02
C GLY A 10 17.92 3.07 -4.24
N GLU A 11 17.64 4.33 -3.86
CA GLU A 11 18.59 5.20 -3.12
C GLU A 11 18.41 5.13 -1.58
N GLY A 12 17.49 4.30 -1.08
CA GLY A 12 17.15 4.14 0.34
C GLY A 12 17.49 2.77 0.95
N LYS A 13 17.46 2.68 2.30
CA LYS A 13 17.61 1.41 3.04
C LYS A 13 16.48 0.45 2.65
N ARG A 14 16.83 -0.81 2.36
CA ARG A 14 15.90 -1.85 1.88
C ARG A 14 15.08 -2.51 2.98
N ASP A 15 15.34 -2.19 4.25
CA ASP A 15 14.81 -2.97 5.37
C ASP A 15 13.45 -2.47 5.87
N GLU A 16 13.08 -1.22 5.56
CA GLU A 16 11.80 -0.62 5.93
C GLU A 16 11.10 -0.08 4.68
N GLY A 17 9.80 -0.35 4.53
CA GLY A 17 9.00 0.25 3.47
C GLY A 17 9.04 1.78 3.59
N LEU A 18 9.30 2.48 2.50
CA LEU A 18 9.37 3.94 2.50
C LEU A 18 7.98 4.52 2.23
N LEU A 19 7.39 5.20 3.23
CA LEU A 19 6.18 5.98 3.06
C LEU A 19 6.53 7.46 2.87
N THR A 20 6.00 8.07 1.82
CA THR A 20 6.19 9.49 1.50
C THR A 20 4.85 10.16 1.29
N THR A 21 4.48 11.12 2.12
CA THR A 21 3.29 11.95 1.89
C THR A 21 3.52 12.90 0.71
N LEU A 22 2.68 12.81 -0.32
CA LEU A 22 2.73 13.67 -1.51
C LEU A 22 1.80 14.89 -1.35
N ALA A 23 0.61 14.66 -0.78
CA ALA A 23 -0.36 15.71 -0.48
C ALA A 23 -1.20 15.32 0.74
N LYS A 24 -1.50 16.31 1.58
CA LYS A 24 -2.39 16.15 2.73
C LYS A 24 -3.32 17.36 2.83
N ARG A 25 -4.62 17.11 2.90
CA ARG A 25 -5.71 18.09 3.00
C ARG A 25 -6.80 17.54 3.94
N PRO A 26 -7.74 18.36 4.43
CA PRO A 26 -8.88 17.84 5.17
C PRO A 26 -9.61 16.76 4.36
N GLY A 27 -9.71 15.54 4.92
CA GLY A 27 -10.40 14.40 4.31
C GLY A 27 -9.65 13.66 3.19
N VAL A 28 -8.44 14.09 2.79
CA VAL A 28 -7.67 13.43 1.73
C VAL A 28 -6.18 13.40 2.05
N HIS A 29 -5.58 12.22 1.93
CA HIS A 29 -4.14 12.00 2.07
C HIS A 29 -3.66 11.14 0.90
N ILE A 30 -2.71 11.65 0.13
CA ILE A 30 -2.08 10.94 -0.99
C ILE A 30 -0.65 10.61 -0.59
N GLU A 31 -0.32 9.32 -0.63
CA GLU A 31 0.98 8.79 -0.23
C GLU A 31 1.61 7.97 -1.35
N ARG A 32 2.93 7.97 -1.39
CA ARG A 32 3.74 7.03 -2.16
C ARG A 32 4.35 6.03 -1.19
N ILE A 33 4.18 4.74 -1.50
CA ILE A 33 4.79 3.64 -0.77
C ILE A 33 5.81 2.97 -1.69
N VAL A 34 7.03 2.74 -1.21
CA VAL A 34 8.04 1.93 -1.89
C VAL A 34 8.38 0.74 -1.00
N SER A 35 8.02 -0.44 -1.49
CA SER A 35 8.32 -1.73 -0.85
C SER A 35 9.35 -2.51 -1.66
N THR A 36 10.20 -3.26 -0.98
CA THR A 36 11.23 -4.16 -1.52
C THR A 36 11.08 -5.59 -0.98
N GLY A 37 9.84 -6.02 -0.74
CA GLY A 37 9.49 -7.35 -0.20
C GLY A 37 9.06 -7.37 1.27
N GLN A 38 8.74 -6.22 1.85
CA GLN A 38 8.16 -6.16 3.20
C GLN A 38 6.73 -6.69 3.20
N ALA A 39 6.41 -7.49 4.22
CA ALA A 39 5.08 -7.99 4.50
C ALA A 39 4.54 -7.42 5.82
N SER A 40 3.23 -7.50 6.00
CA SER A 40 2.60 -7.25 7.29
C SER A 40 3.07 -8.29 8.32
N PRO A 41 3.44 -7.88 9.56
CA PRO A 41 3.90 -8.82 10.59
C PRO A 41 2.90 -9.96 10.86
N PRO A 42 3.36 -11.12 11.36
CA PRO A 42 2.46 -12.21 11.73
C PRO A 42 1.37 -11.77 12.71
N GLY A 43 0.11 -12.10 12.40
CA GLY A 43 -1.05 -11.74 13.20
C GLY A 43 -1.51 -10.28 13.07
N PHE A 44 -0.76 -9.43 12.36
CA PHE A 44 -1.13 -8.03 12.14
C PHE A 44 -2.17 -7.89 11.01
N TRP A 45 -3.13 -7.00 11.24
CA TRP A 45 -4.14 -6.57 10.29
C TRP A 45 -4.31 -5.07 10.39
N TYR A 46 -4.35 -4.38 9.24
CA TYR A 46 -4.84 -3.01 9.20
C TYR A 46 -6.33 -2.99 9.51
N ASP A 47 -6.76 -1.99 10.28
CA ASP A 47 -8.16 -1.66 10.58
C ASP A 47 -8.21 -0.14 10.79
N GLN A 48 -8.52 0.58 9.71
CA GLN A 48 -8.48 2.04 9.67
C GLN A 48 -9.92 2.59 9.68
N ASP A 49 -10.12 3.76 10.26
CA ASP A 49 -11.42 4.45 10.30
C ASP A 49 -11.71 5.28 9.04
N TRP A 50 -10.79 5.28 8.06
CA TRP A 50 -10.98 5.87 6.72
C TRP A 50 -10.97 4.80 5.63
N GLY A 51 -11.54 5.14 4.47
CA GLY A 51 -11.41 4.33 3.25
C GLY A 51 -10.09 4.62 2.54
N GLU A 52 -9.49 3.58 1.96
CA GLU A 52 -8.21 3.64 1.24
C GLU A 52 -8.41 3.19 -0.21
N TRP A 53 -7.86 3.95 -1.16
CA TRP A 53 -7.72 3.51 -2.54
C TRP A 53 -6.23 3.35 -2.85
N VAL A 54 -5.83 2.14 -3.23
CA VAL A 54 -4.44 1.79 -3.51
C VAL A 54 -4.29 1.35 -4.97
N VAL A 55 -3.18 1.71 -5.60
CA VAL A 55 -2.80 1.26 -6.94
C VAL A 55 -1.36 0.79 -6.94
N LEU A 56 -1.11 -0.37 -7.55
CA LEU A 56 0.25 -0.86 -7.75
C LEU A 56 0.82 -0.28 -9.04
N LEU A 57 1.89 0.49 -8.95
CA LEU A 57 2.51 1.15 -10.11
C LEU A 57 3.67 0.35 -10.72
N SER A 58 4.32 -0.50 -9.93
CA SER A 58 5.45 -1.32 -10.36
C SER A 58 5.63 -2.50 -9.41
N GLY A 59 6.20 -3.60 -9.91
CA GLY A 59 6.40 -4.83 -9.14
C GLY A 59 5.14 -5.69 -9.05
N ALA A 60 4.99 -6.38 -7.92
CA ALA A 60 3.84 -7.21 -7.58
C ALA A 60 3.56 -7.08 -6.08
N ALA A 61 2.33 -7.33 -5.66
CA ALA A 61 1.94 -7.41 -4.26
C ALA A 61 0.84 -8.46 -4.07
N LEU A 62 0.76 -9.03 -2.87
CA LEU A 62 -0.33 -9.92 -2.50
C LEU A 62 -1.10 -9.34 -1.31
N LEU A 63 -2.35 -8.96 -1.54
CA LEU A 63 -3.21 -8.32 -0.55
C LEU A 63 -4.26 -9.33 -0.07
N ARG A 64 -4.38 -9.49 1.26
CA ARG A 64 -5.38 -10.36 1.87
C ARG A 64 -6.37 -9.56 2.70
N PHE A 65 -7.65 -9.81 2.49
CA PHE A 65 -8.74 -9.35 3.34
C PHE A 65 -9.17 -10.42 4.34
N ALA A 66 -9.60 -10.00 5.52
CA ALA A 66 -9.96 -10.91 6.61
C ALA A 66 -11.26 -11.69 6.35
N ASP A 67 -12.13 -11.14 5.50
CA ASP A 67 -13.44 -11.68 5.13
C ASP A 67 -13.44 -12.41 3.78
N GLU A 68 -12.29 -12.52 3.12
CA GLU A 68 -12.12 -13.28 1.88
C GLU A 68 -11.33 -14.55 2.12
N ASP A 69 -11.61 -15.60 1.32
CA ASP A 69 -10.94 -16.90 1.40
C ASP A 69 -9.62 -16.96 0.64
N GLU A 70 -9.44 -16.14 -0.40
CA GLU A 70 -8.26 -16.11 -1.25
C GLU A 70 -7.63 -14.71 -1.28
N PRO A 71 -6.29 -14.60 -1.25
CA PRO A 71 -5.63 -13.31 -1.40
C PRO A 71 -5.71 -12.82 -2.85
N ARG A 72 -5.69 -11.50 -3.02
CA ARG A 72 -5.71 -10.83 -4.32
C ARG A 72 -4.28 -10.51 -4.75
N HIS A 73 -3.87 -11.06 -5.90
CA HIS A 73 -2.60 -10.71 -6.52
C HIS A 73 -2.76 -9.42 -7.31
N LEU A 74 -1.85 -8.46 -7.09
CA LEU A 74 -1.84 -7.18 -7.78
C LEU A 74 -0.60 -7.09 -8.67
N GLY A 75 -0.81 -6.73 -9.93
CA GLY A 75 0.20 -6.34 -10.91
C GLY A 75 0.13 -4.84 -11.25
N PRO A 76 1.08 -4.32 -12.05
CA PRO A 76 1.11 -2.90 -12.39
C PRO A 76 -0.18 -2.44 -13.09
N GLY A 77 -0.82 -1.42 -12.53
CA GLY A 77 -2.10 -0.88 -12.99
C GLY A 77 -3.31 -1.41 -12.22
N ASP A 78 -3.17 -2.51 -11.48
CA ASP A 78 -4.23 -3.00 -10.60
C ASP A 78 -4.42 -2.05 -9.43
N TRP A 79 -5.68 -1.85 -9.05
CA TRP A 79 -6.08 -0.99 -7.95
C TRP A 79 -7.16 -1.66 -7.12
N VAL A 80 -7.25 -1.24 -5.86
CA VAL A 80 -8.22 -1.76 -4.89
C VAL A 80 -8.79 -0.58 -4.10
N ASP A 81 -10.11 -0.57 -3.97
CA ASP A 81 -10.83 0.27 -3.01
C ASP A 81 -11.08 -0.55 -1.74
N ILE A 82 -10.68 -0.01 -0.60
CA ILE A 82 -10.72 -0.63 0.71
C ILE A 82 -11.59 0.24 1.61
N PRO A 83 -12.82 -0.17 1.93
CA PRO A 83 -13.68 0.58 2.84
C PRO A 83 -13.07 0.72 4.24
N ALA A 84 -13.53 1.74 4.98
CA ALA A 84 -13.21 1.86 6.40
C ALA A 84 -13.59 0.58 7.15
N HIS A 85 -12.76 0.21 8.13
CA HIS A 85 -12.85 -1.01 8.93
C HIS A 85 -12.78 -2.33 8.14
N CYS A 86 -12.42 -2.29 6.86
CA CYS A 86 -12.15 -3.48 6.08
C CYS A 86 -10.74 -3.98 6.42
N ARG A 87 -10.68 -5.04 7.24
CA ARG A 87 -9.42 -5.58 7.73
C ARG A 87 -8.63 -6.23 6.61
N HIS A 88 -7.40 -5.76 6.40
CA HIS A 88 -6.53 -6.25 5.34
C HIS A 88 -5.06 -6.32 5.75
N ARG A 89 -4.25 -7.05 4.98
CA ARG A 89 -2.80 -7.18 5.19
C ARG A 89 -2.06 -7.47 3.88
N VAL A 90 -0.78 -7.11 3.83
CA VAL A 90 0.13 -7.44 2.73
C VAL A 90 0.92 -8.70 3.09
N GLU A 91 0.93 -9.69 2.19
CA GLU A 91 1.57 -10.99 2.44
C GLU A 91 3.06 -11.01 2.04
N TRP A 92 3.46 -10.25 1.01
CA TRP A 92 4.85 -10.09 0.52
C TRP A 92 4.97 -8.98 -0.52
#